data_AF-A0AAE0L9L6-F1
#
_entry.id   AF-A0AAE0L9L6-F1
#
_cell.length_a   1.000
_cell.length_b   1.000
_cell.length_c   1.000
_cell.angle_alpha   90.00
_cell.angle_beta   90.00
_cell.angle_gamma   90.00
#
_symmetry.space_group_name_H-M   'P 1'
#
loop_
_entity.id
_entity.type
_entity.pdbx_description
1 polymer ?
#
loop_
_entity_poly.entity_id
_entity_poly.type
_entity_poly.pdbx_seq_one_letter_code
_entity_poly.pdbx_strand_id
1 'polypeptide(L)'
;MKEVQVKMQNGGHLETNKALHLEGLKAVSSAGLKQTLKLRVPEKPSDILNAMIYPDLGPGSCDYCEREKWANVLTSIPFVLAGAHLLRHSHDKRSKTFSGSVFGTAAASGIFHSFRKDTHPKHKTVFRRIDYCSVATSMVLLLHAARAEVPNGFYTAAAIMTPINPLAVSTLCTGAIQQAYRKRANDAPALRNHHRLHQVVAFAGMAAFVTEEFKKDIPCSHAAWHCFAAMATATTAPLLPDKEGLAELS
;
A
#
# COMPACT_ATOMS: atom_id res chain seq x y z
N MET A 1 13.73 -17.99 5.09
CA MET A 1 13.04 -17.16 6.12
C MET A 1 13.15 -17.83 7.47
N LYS A 2 13.75 -17.14 8.45
CA LYS A 2 13.94 -17.62 9.82
C LYS A 2 13.07 -16.83 10.78
N GLU A 3 12.36 -17.53 11.67
CA GLU A 3 11.69 -16.90 12.80
C GLU A 3 12.71 -16.67 13.91
N VAL A 4 12.92 -15.41 14.28
CA VAL A 4 13.73 -15.03 15.43
C VAL A 4 12.78 -14.53 16.51
N GLN A 5 12.85 -15.14 17.70
CA GLN A 5 12.12 -14.67 18.87
C GLN A 5 12.99 -13.71 19.67
N VAL A 6 12.59 -12.44 19.72
CA VAL A 6 13.24 -11.46 20.59
C VAL A 6 12.39 -11.28 21.84
N LYS A 7 12.96 -11.62 23.00
CA LYS A 7 12.36 -11.32 24.31
C LYS A 7 12.82 -9.92 24.73
N MET A 8 11.90 -8.98 24.79
CA MET A 8 12.16 -7.69 25.44
C MET A 8 12.12 -7.90 26.96
N GLN A 9 13.24 -7.69 27.65
CA GLN A 9 13.27 -7.56 29.11
C GLN A 9 12.98 -6.09 29.46
N ASN A 10 11.99 -5.85 30.32
CA ASN A 10 11.75 -4.52 30.89
C ASN A 10 12.96 -4.11 31.72
N GLY A 11 13.64 -3.00 31.35
CA GLY A 11 14.70 -2.42 32.17
C GLY A 11 15.80 -1.70 31.40
N GLY A 12 15.46 -0.72 30.56
CA GLY A 12 16.39 0.30 30.11
C GLY A 12 16.12 1.60 30.86
N HIS A 13 16.95 1.90 31.86
CA HIS A 13 16.87 3.07 32.73
C HIS A 13 16.93 4.38 31.91
N LEU A 14 15.90 5.22 32.03
CA LEU A 14 16.01 6.66 31.76
C LEU A 14 15.62 7.34 33.08
N GLU A 15 16.64 7.75 33.83
CA GLU A 15 16.46 8.62 34.98
C GLU A 15 15.96 9.99 34.49
N THR A 16 14.71 10.31 34.79
CA THR A 16 14.31 11.70 34.96
C THR A 16 13.51 11.84 36.26
N ASN A 17 14.00 12.77 37.06
CA ASN A 17 13.57 13.10 38.41
C ASN A 17 12.10 13.50 38.53
N LYS A 18 11.52 13.09 39.66
CA LYS A 18 10.53 13.77 40.51
C LYS A 18 9.10 14.04 39.97
N ALA A 19 8.21 13.28 40.61
CA ALA A 19 7.04 13.73 41.37
C ALA A 19 5.75 14.15 40.64
N LEU A 20 4.64 13.68 41.21
CA LEU A 20 3.22 13.79 40.82
C LEU A 20 2.83 12.81 39.70
N HIS A 21 1.92 11.85 39.84
CA HIS A 21 0.71 11.80 40.65
C HIS A 21 0.33 10.29 40.78
N LEU A 22 0.49 9.71 41.98
CA LEU A 22 0.11 8.31 42.25
C LEU A 22 -1.35 8.28 42.69
N GLU A 23 -2.18 7.55 41.93
CA GLU A 23 -3.29 6.67 42.41
C GLU A 23 -4.02 5.97 41.22
N GLY A 24 -3.68 6.26 39.95
CA GLY A 24 -4.24 5.56 38.78
C GLY A 24 -3.40 4.41 38.19
N LEU A 25 -2.17 4.19 38.64
CA LEU A 25 -1.17 3.34 37.97
C LEU A 25 -0.91 1.96 38.61
N LYS A 26 -1.51 1.66 39.76
CA LYS A 26 -1.35 0.34 40.41
C LYS A 26 -2.14 -0.79 39.73
N ALA A 27 -3.08 -0.48 38.83
CA ALA A 27 -3.83 -1.48 38.08
C ALA A 27 -3.16 -1.95 36.77
N VAL A 28 -2.09 -1.27 36.31
CA VAL A 28 -1.40 -1.61 35.05
C VAL A 28 -0.08 -2.37 35.29
N SER A 29 0.43 -2.37 36.53
CA SER A 29 1.71 -3.00 36.88
C SER A 29 1.66 -4.53 37.09
N SER A 30 0.49 -5.16 37.08
CA SER A 30 0.35 -6.62 37.26
C SER A 30 0.04 -7.38 35.96
N ALA A 31 -0.25 -6.68 34.85
CA ALA A 31 -0.37 -7.30 33.53
C ALA A 31 1.01 -7.36 32.87
N GLY A 32 1.84 -8.30 33.30
CA GLY A 32 3.13 -8.60 32.67
C GLY A 32 2.92 -9.06 31.22
N LEU A 33 2.85 -8.11 30.28
CA LEU A 33 2.77 -8.39 28.85
C LEU A 33 4.18 -8.81 28.38
N LYS A 34 4.50 -10.09 28.53
CA LYS A 34 5.62 -10.71 27.81
C LYS A 34 5.26 -10.78 26.33
N GLN A 35 5.43 -9.67 25.60
CA GLN A 35 5.21 -9.66 24.17
C GLN A 35 6.46 -10.22 23.48
N THR A 36 6.37 -11.47 23.04
CA THR A 36 7.41 -12.07 22.21
C THR A 36 7.25 -11.53 20.80
N LEU A 37 8.22 -10.72 20.37
CA LEU A 37 8.27 -10.17 19.03
C LEU A 37 8.78 -11.28 18.09
N LYS A 38 7.92 -11.81 17.21
CA LYS A 38 8.31 -12.75 16.18
C LYS A 38 8.69 -11.99 14.92
N LEU A 39 10.00 -11.81 14.71
CA LEU A 39 10.53 -11.26 13.48
C LEU A 39 10.73 -12.37 12.48
N ARG A 40 10.17 -12.20 11.28
CA ARG A 40 10.54 -13.02 10.13
C ARG A 40 11.61 -12.26 9.37
N VAL A 41 12.87 -12.65 9.55
CA VAL A 41 14.00 -11.99 8.87
C VAL A 41 14.30 -12.75 7.58
N PRO A 42 14.38 -12.07 6.42
CA PRO A 42 14.87 -12.70 5.20
C PRO A 42 16.34 -13.03 5.41
N GLU A 43 16.72 -14.30 5.23
CA GLU A 43 18.12 -14.70 5.39
C GLU A 43 18.95 -14.38 4.14
N LYS A 44 18.27 -14.22 3.01
CA LYS A 44 18.86 -13.90 1.70
C LYS A 44 17.95 -12.94 0.94
N PRO A 45 18.49 -12.08 0.03
CA PRO A 45 17.67 -11.25 -0.85
C PRO A 45 16.63 -12.03 -1.67
N SER A 46 16.94 -13.28 -2.03
CA SER A 46 16.02 -14.19 -2.70
C SER A 46 14.78 -14.54 -1.88
N ASP A 47 14.84 -14.45 -0.54
CA ASP A 47 13.67 -14.70 0.32
C ASP A 47 12.63 -13.57 0.17
N ILE A 48 13.09 -12.34 -0.03
CA ILE A 48 12.23 -11.18 -0.31
C ILE A 48 11.58 -11.38 -1.68
N LEU A 49 12.38 -11.76 -2.67
CA LEU A 49 11.90 -12.03 -4.02
C LEU A 49 10.89 -13.17 -4.05
N ASN A 50 11.14 -14.28 -3.33
CA ASN A 50 10.22 -15.42 -3.28
C ASN A 50 8.90 -15.09 -2.54
N ALA A 51 8.94 -14.28 -1.49
CA ALA A 51 7.73 -13.78 -0.83
C ALA A 51 6.89 -12.88 -1.77
N MET A 52 7.55 -12.15 -2.67
CA MET A 52 6.89 -11.36 -3.72
C MET A 52 6.40 -12.21 -4.90
N ILE A 53 7.09 -13.30 -5.26
CA ILE A 53 6.79 -14.15 -6.42
C ILE A 53 5.72 -15.22 -6.13
N TYR A 54 5.63 -15.72 -4.90
CA TYR A 54 4.62 -16.70 -4.50
C TYR A 54 4.01 -16.34 -3.15
N PRO A 55 3.22 -15.26 -3.07
CA PRO A 55 2.56 -14.94 -1.82
C PRO A 55 1.47 -16.00 -1.57
N ASP A 56 1.70 -16.90 -0.61
CA ASP A 56 0.57 -17.51 0.10
C ASP A 56 -0.11 -16.38 0.87
N LEU A 57 -1.12 -15.81 0.22
CA LEU A 57 -1.78 -14.61 0.71
C LEU A 57 -2.52 -14.88 2.01
N GLY A 58 -2.95 -16.11 2.29
CA GLY A 58 -3.70 -16.41 3.50
C GLY A 58 -4.78 -15.36 3.86
N PRO A 59 -5.18 -15.28 5.13
CA PRO A 59 -6.22 -14.34 5.56
C PRO A 59 -5.73 -12.93 5.91
N GLY A 60 -4.46 -12.57 5.68
CA GLY A 60 -3.91 -11.28 6.16
C GLY A 60 -3.05 -11.39 7.41
N SER A 61 -2.07 -10.48 7.51
CA SER A 61 -1.46 -10.08 8.77
C SER A 61 -2.20 -8.94 9.44
N CYS A 62 -2.73 -7.97 8.70
CA CYS A 62 -3.50 -6.84 9.25
C CYS A 62 -4.80 -7.23 9.99
N ASP A 63 -5.42 -6.22 10.63
CA ASP A 63 -6.67 -6.32 11.41
C ASP A 63 -6.55 -7.11 12.72
N TYR A 64 -5.52 -6.85 13.53
CA TYR A 64 -5.29 -7.57 14.80
C TYR A 64 -6.35 -7.30 15.86
N CYS A 65 -6.95 -6.11 15.82
CA CYS A 65 -8.01 -5.70 16.73
C CYS A 65 -9.07 -4.88 16.00
N GLU A 66 -10.23 -4.71 16.65
CA GLU A 66 -11.35 -3.94 16.08
C GLU A 66 -10.97 -2.51 15.71
N ARG A 67 -10.13 -1.84 16.51
CA ARG A 67 -9.67 -0.48 16.22
C ARG A 67 -8.88 -0.40 14.92
N GLU A 68 -7.97 -1.34 14.71
CA GLU A 68 -7.15 -1.38 13.50
C GLU A 68 -7.99 -1.75 12.27
N LYS A 69 -8.94 -2.67 12.41
CA LYS A 69 -9.90 -2.99 11.36
C LYS A 69 -10.68 -1.74 10.93
N TRP A 70 -11.22 -0.97 11.89
CA TRP A 70 -11.90 0.29 11.58
C TRP A 70 -10.96 1.31 10.95
N ALA A 71 -9.71 1.42 11.42
CA ALA A 71 -8.72 2.28 10.80
C ALA A 71 -8.46 1.87 9.32
N ASN A 72 -8.33 0.57 9.03
CA ASN A 72 -8.12 0.08 7.68
C ASN A 72 -9.32 0.32 6.76
N VAL A 73 -10.55 0.13 7.26
CA VAL A 73 -11.79 0.49 6.51
C VAL A 73 -11.87 1.98 6.25
N LEU A 74 -11.63 2.83 7.26
CA LEU A 74 -11.70 4.28 7.11
C LEU A 74 -10.61 4.82 6.18
N THR A 75 -9.44 4.21 6.18
CA THR A 75 -8.33 4.59 5.28
C THR A 75 -8.54 4.14 3.83
N SER A 76 -9.62 3.42 3.51
CA SER A 76 -10.09 3.28 2.13
C SER A 76 -10.75 4.56 1.57
N ILE A 77 -11.24 5.48 2.42
CA ILE A 77 -11.86 6.75 1.99
C ILE A 77 -10.89 7.64 1.19
N PRO A 78 -9.62 7.84 1.59
CA PRO A 78 -8.62 8.51 0.76
C PRO A 78 -8.53 8.02 -0.68
N PHE A 79 -8.71 6.71 -0.95
CA PHE A 79 -8.74 6.20 -2.31
C PHE A 79 -9.98 6.62 -3.09
N VAL A 80 -11.15 6.70 -2.44
CA VAL A 80 -12.36 7.26 -3.07
C VAL A 80 -12.15 8.71 -3.47
N LEU A 81 -11.53 9.50 -2.58
CA LEU A 81 -11.19 10.89 -2.86
C LEU A 81 -10.16 11.02 -3.99
N ALA A 82 -9.13 10.17 -3.99
CA ALA A 82 -8.15 10.11 -5.06
C ALA A 82 -8.79 9.73 -6.41
N GLY A 83 -9.68 8.73 -6.44
CA GLY A 83 -10.44 8.35 -7.63
C GLY A 83 -11.31 9.49 -8.15
N ALA A 84 -12.00 10.21 -7.27
CA ALA A 84 -12.80 11.38 -7.64
C ALA A 84 -11.93 12.53 -8.17
N HIS A 85 -10.77 12.77 -7.55
CA HIS A 85 -9.79 13.74 -8.02
C HIS A 85 -9.29 13.37 -9.43
N LEU A 86 -8.85 12.13 -9.65
CA LEU A 86 -8.37 11.67 -10.95
C LEU A 86 -9.46 11.71 -12.02
N LEU A 87 -10.70 11.35 -11.67
CA LEU A 87 -11.82 11.35 -12.61
C LEU A 87 -12.14 12.76 -13.12
N ARG A 88 -12.05 13.78 -12.25
CA ARG A 88 -12.25 15.20 -12.61
C ARG A 88 -11.20 15.72 -13.59
N HIS A 89 -9.97 15.20 -13.51
CA HIS A 89 -8.85 15.57 -14.39
C HIS A 89 -8.67 14.57 -15.56
N SER A 90 -9.56 13.59 -15.70
CA SER A 90 -9.46 12.56 -16.74
C SER A 90 -10.26 12.95 -17.98
N HIS A 91 -9.55 13.18 -19.08
CA HIS A 91 -10.18 13.65 -20.30
C HIS A 91 -10.40 12.56 -21.37
N ASP A 92 -9.58 11.51 -21.39
CA ASP A 92 -9.70 10.38 -22.31
C ASP A 92 -10.30 9.12 -21.66
N LYS A 93 -10.66 8.13 -22.50
CA LYS A 93 -11.28 6.88 -22.02
C LYS A 93 -10.36 6.09 -21.09
N ARG A 94 -9.04 6.04 -21.38
CA ARG A 94 -8.08 5.24 -20.61
C ARG A 94 -7.92 5.80 -19.19
N SER A 95 -7.80 7.12 -19.09
CA SER A 95 -7.69 7.86 -17.82
C SER A 95 -8.97 7.72 -16.98
N LYS A 96 -10.14 7.78 -17.62
CA LYS A 96 -11.43 7.51 -16.96
C LYS A 96 -11.56 6.07 -16.47
N THR A 97 -11.11 5.09 -17.26
CA THR A 97 -11.11 3.68 -16.85
C THR A 97 -10.18 3.45 -15.66
N PHE A 98 -8.97 4.02 -15.67
CA PHE A 98 -8.08 3.99 -14.52
C PHE A 98 -8.69 4.67 -13.28
N SER A 99 -9.25 5.88 -13.44
CA SER A 99 -9.93 6.56 -12.33
C SER A 99 -11.07 5.73 -11.74
N GLY A 100 -11.84 5.06 -12.61
CA GLY A 100 -12.87 4.10 -12.23
C GLY A 100 -12.32 2.92 -11.43
N SER A 101 -11.17 2.37 -11.83
CA SER A 101 -10.57 1.22 -11.14
C SER A 101 -10.08 1.57 -9.73
N VAL A 102 -9.69 2.81 -9.47
CA VAL A 102 -9.35 3.28 -8.11
C VAL A 102 -10.54 3.15 -7.15
N PHE A 103 -11.77 3.44 -7.61
CA PHE A 103 -12.97 3.17 -6.81
C PHE A 103 -13.19 1.68 -6.57
N GLY A 104 -12.92 0.85 -7.58
CA GLY A 104 -12.96 -0.61 -7.46
C GLY A 104 -11.98 -1.13 -6.40
N THR A 105 -10.76 -0.58 -6.37
CA THR A 105 -9.77 -0.88 -5.33
C THR A 105 -10.23 -0.44 -3.95
N ALA A 106 -10.79 0.77 -3.82
CA ALA A 106 -11.33 1.23 -2.54
C ALA A 106 -12.45 0.32 -2.01
N ALA A 107 -13.35 -0.12 -2.90
CA ALA A 107 -14.43 -1.04 -2.55
C ALA A 107 -13.90 -2.43 -2.16
N ALA A 108 -12.96 -2.99 -2.93
CA ALA A 108 -12.36 -4.29 -2.65
C ALA A 108 -11.63 -4.31 -1.30
N SER A 109 -10.83 -3.27 -1.02
CA SER A 109 -10.16 -3.06 0.27
C SER A 109 -11.16 -2.95 1.41
N GLY A 110 -12.19 -2.11 1.29
CA GLY A 110 -13.22 -1.95 2.31
C GLY A 110 -13.97 -3.25 2.64
N ILE A 111 -14.31 -4.05 1.62
CA ILE A 111 -14.94 -5.36 1.79
C ILE A 111 -13.97 -6.33 2.47
N PHE A 112 -12.71 -6.39 2.02
CA PHE A 112 -11.68 -7.23 2.63
C PHE A 112 -11.56 -6.94 4.13
N HIS A 113 -11.43 -5.68 4.53
CA HIS A 113 -11.30 -5.29 5.95
C HIS A 113 -12.57 -5.47 6.77
N SER A 114 -13.75 -5.51 6.12
CA SER A 114 -15.01 -5.74 6.84
C SER A 114 -15.12 -7.15 7.42
N PHE A 115 -14.48 -8.15 6.80
CA PHE A 115 -14.45 -9.52 7.33
C PHE A 115 -13.41 -9.68 8.44
N ARG A 116 -13.75 -10.47 9.47
CA ARG A 116 -12.79 -10.86 10.51
C ARG A 116 -12.20 -12.23 10.20
N LYS A 117 -10.90 -12.36 10.47
CA LYS A 117 -10.14 -13.59 10.23
C LYS A 117 -10.57 -14.77 11.11
N ASP A 118 -11.03 -14.50 12.32
CA ASP A 118 -11.46 -15.50 13.31
C ASP A 118 -12.81 -16.15 12.97
N THR A 119 -13.74 -15.35 12.43
CA THR A 119 -15.12 -15.79 12.13
C THR A 119 -15.31 -16.15 10.65
N HIS A 120 -14.58 -15.49 9.75
CA HIS A 120 -14.77 -15.66 8.30
C HIS A 120 -13.45 -15.91 7.55
N PRO A 121 -12.62 -16.90 7.93
CA PRO A 121 -11.28 -17.10 7.38
C PRO A 121 -11.28 -17.33 5.85
N LYS A 122 -12.26 -18.09 5.32
CA LYS A 122 -12.37 -18.34 3.88
C LYS A 122 -12.70 -17.07 3.09
N HIS A 123 -13.70 -16.29 3.54
CA HIS A 123 -14.06 -15.02 2.93
C HIS A 123 -12.88 -14.04 2.98
N LYS A 124 -12.21 -13.95 4.13
CA LYS A 124 -11.05 -13.08 4.31
C LYS A 124 -9.95 -13.36 3.30
N THR A 125 -9.60 -14.62 3.06
CA THR A 125 -8.61 -15.02 2.05
C THR A 125 -9.06 -14.67 0.63
N VAL A 126 -10.33 -14.94 0.28
CA VAL A 126 -10.86 -14.62 -1.05
C VAL A 126 -10.87 -13.12 -1.30
N PHE A 127 -11.38 -12.33 -0.36
CA PHE A 127 -11.44 -10.88 -0.51
C PHE A 127 -10.05 -10.23 -0.42
N ARG A 128 -9.09 -10.80 0.33
CA ARG A 128 -7.67 -10.38 0.25
C ARG A 128 -7.13 -10.57 -1.16
N ARG A 129 -7.45 -11.70 -1.81
CA ARG A 129 -7.04 -11.95 -3.20
C ARG A 129 -7.67 -10.93 -4.15
N ILE A 130 -8.98 -10.68 -4.02
CA ILE A 130 -9.70 -9.70 -4.83
C ILE A 130 -9.10 -8.30 -4.65
N ASP A 131 -8.81 -7.90 -3.41
CA ASP A 131 -8.18 -6.63 -3.10
C ASP A 131 -6.83 -6.47 -3.80
N TYR A 132 -5.90 -7.42 -3.65
CA TYR A 132 -4.62 -7.34 -4.35
C TYR A 132 -4.73 -7.43 -5.89
N CYS A 133 -5.64 -8.25 -6.42
CA CYS A 133 -5.91 -8.25 -7.86
C CYS A 133 -6.45 -6.90 -8.34
N SER A 134 -7.27 -6.22 -7.54
CA SER A 134 -7.78 -4.89 -7.86
C SER A 134 -6.66 -3.84 -7.89
N VAL A 135 -5.71 -3.89 -6.94
CA VAL A 135 -4.53 -3.03 -6.92
C VAL A 135 -3.69 -3.25 -8.18
N ALA A 136 -3.36 -4.52 -8.48
CA ALA A 136 -2.59 -4.87 -9.66
C ALA A 136 -3.29 -4.42 -10.96
N THR A 137 -4.60 -4.63 -11.06
CA THR A 137 -5.41 -4.18 -12.21
C THR A 137 -5.35 -2.66 -12.36
N SER A 138 -5.53 -1.91 -11.26
CA SER A 138 -5.42 -0.46 -11.24
C SER A 138 -4.03 0.03 -11.70
N MET A 139 -2.96 -0.66 -11.32
CA MET A 139 -1.60 -0.34 -11.77
C MET A 139 -1.41 -0.58 -13.28
N VAL A 140 -1.96 -1.68 -13.82
CA VAL A 140 -1.93 -1.96 -15.26
C VAL A 140 -2.72 -0.89 -16.04
N LEU A 141 -3.88 -0.48 -15.52
CA LEU A 141 -4.71 0.57 -16.13
C LEU A 141 -4.05 1.94 -16.05
N LEU A 142 -3.38 2.28 -14.95
CA LEU A 142 -2.58 3.49 -14.82
C LEU A 142 -1.46 3.50 -15.86
N LEU A 143 -0.72 2.41 -15.99
CA LEU A 143 0.38 2.29 -16.97
C LEU A 143 -0.12 2.52 -18.40
N HIS A 144 -1.29 1.95 -18.72
CA HIS A 144 -1.95 2.13 -20.01
C HIS A 144 -2.46 3.58 -20.22
N ALA A 145 -3.02 4.19 -19.19
CA ALA A 145 -3.48 5.58 -19.21
C ALA A 145 -2.30 6.54 -19.37
N ALA A 146 -1.20 6.31 -18.66
CA ALA A 146 0.04 7.08 -18.72
C ALA A 146 0.78 6.95 -20.06
N ARG A 147 0.37 6.00 -20.92
CA ARG A 147 1.02 5.67 -22.19
C ARG A 147 2.51 5.33 -21.98
N ALA A 148 2.80 4.60 -20.91
CA ALA A 148 4.15 4.22 -20.59
C ALA A 148 4.73 3.31 -21.68
N GLU A 149 6.02 3.52 -21.97
CA GLU A 149 6.78 2.69 -22.90
C GLU A 149 7.10 1.36 -22.21
N VAL A 150 6.39 0.30 -22.62
CA VAL A 150 6.60 -1.07 -22.15
C VAL A 150 6.74 -2.02 -23.34
N PRO A 151 7.42 -3.17 -23.17
CA PRO A 151 7.55 -4.16 -24.24
C PRO A 151 6.21 -4.64 -24.78
N ASN A 152 6.20 -5.06 -26.06
CA ASN A 152 5.03 -5.67 -26.68
C ASN A 152 4.54 -6.89 -25.87
N GLY A 153 3.23 -7.02 -25.70
CA GLY A 153 2.62 -8.10 -24.92
C GLY A 153 2.66 -7.91 -23.39
N PHE A 154 3.30 -6.86 -22.86
CA PHE A 154 3.35 -6.60 -21.42
C PHE A 154 1.95 -6.55 -20.78
N TYR A 155 1.01 -5.79 -21.36
CA TYR A 155 -0.35 -5.68 -20.82
C TYR A 155 -1.08 -7.02 -20.80
N THR A 156 -0.91 -7.85 -21.83
CA THR A 156 -1.49 -9.19 -21.90
C THR A 156 -0.89 -10.10 -20.83
N ALA A 157 0.44 -10.11 -20.69
CA ALA A 157 1.12 -10.88 -19.66
C ALA A 157 0.69 -10.42 -18.26
N ALA A 158 0.63 -9.11 -18.01
CA ALA A 158 0.18 -8.55 -16.75
C ALA A 158 -1.28 -8.92 -16.43
N ALA A 159 -2.18 -8.91 -17.42
CA ALA A 159 -3.56 -9.34 -17.25
C ALA A 159 -3.68 -10.82 -16.88
N ILE A 160 -2.93 -11.70 -17.55
CA ILE A 160 -2.87 -13.14 -17.24
C ILE A 160 -2.26 -13.39 -15.86
N MET A 161 -1.20 -12.66 -15.52
CA MET A 161 -0.48 -12.83 -14.26
C MET A 161 -1.18 -12.19 -13.06
N THR A 162 -2.07 -11.21 -13.26
CA THR A 162 -2.80 -10.55 -12.17
C THR A 162 -3.52 -11.53 -11.23
N PRO A 163 -4.34 -12.49 -11.73
CA PRO A 163 -4.99 -13.46 -10.87
C PRO A 163 -4.05 -14.54 -10.32
N ILE A 164 -2.79 -14.62 -10.76
CA ILE A 164 -1.79 -15.65 -10.35
C ILE A 164 -0.83 -15.08 -9.31
N ASN A 165 -0.28 -13.90 -9.58
CA ASN A 165 0.59 -13.15 -8.70
C ASN A 165 0.38 -11.64 -8.84
N PRO A 166 -0.60 -11.08 -8.11
CA PRO A 166 -0.88 -9.64 -8.16
C PRO A 166 0.25 -8.78 -7.58
N LEU A 167 1.06 -9.30 -6.65
CA LEU A 167 2.18 -8.53 -6.05
C LEU A 167 3.33 -8.32 -7.03
N ALA A 168 3.70 -9.35 -7.80
CA ALA A 168 4.71 -9.21 -8.85
C ALA A 168 4.23 -8.25 -9.95
N VAL A 169 2.96 -8.39 -10.38
CA VAL A 169 2.39 -7.46 -11.37
C VAL A 169 2.41 -6.02 -10.86
N SER A 170 1.98 -5.79 -9.61
CA SER A 170 1.98 -4.45 -9.00
C SER A 170 3.40 -3.88 -8.90
N THR A 171 4.38 -4.69 -8.52
CA THR A 171 5.79 -4.28 -8.44
C THR A 171 6.34 -3.87 -9.80
N LEU A 172 6.14 -4.70 -10.83
CA LEU A 172 6.60 -4.43 -12.19
C LEU A 172 5.93 -3.18 -12.78
N CYS A 173 4.62 -3.05 -12.61
CA CYS A 173 3.89 -1.86 -13.07
C CYS A 173 4.35 -0.61 -12.32
N THR A 174 4.59 -0.69 -11.01
CA THR A 174 5.12 0.43 -10.23
C THR A 174 6.46 0.91 -10.80
N GLY A 175 7.40 0.00 -11.08
CA GLY A 175 8.68 0.37 -11.69
C GLY A 175 8.52 1.08 -13.04
N ALA A 176 7.65 0.56 -13.90
CA ALA A 176 7.36 1.16 -15.20
C ALA A 176 6.65 2.53 -15.09
N ILE A 177 5.73 2.70 -14.13
CA ILE A 177 5.08 3.98 -13.82
C ILE A 177 6.11 5.02 -13.35
N GLN A 178 7.02 4.64 -12.43
CA GLN A 178 8.07 5.55 -11.94
C GLN A 178 9.00 5.98 -13.08
N GLN A 179 9.35 5.07 -13.99
CA GLN A 179 10.14 5.40 -15.17
C GLN A 179 9.39 6.37 -16.09
N ALA A 180 8.10 6.13 -16.36
CA ALA A 180 7.27 7.02 -17.18
C ALA A 180 7.14 8.42 -16.56
N TYR A 181 6.95 8.51 -15.24
CA TYR A 181 6.89 9.78 -14.53
C TYR A 181 8.22 10.53 -14.59
N ARG A 182 9.32 9.83 -14.33
CA ARG A 182 10.65 10.41 -14.44
C ARG A 182 10.93 10.96 -15.83
N LYS A 183 10.60 10.22 -16.88
CA LYS A 183 10.76 10.67 -18.28
C LYS A 183 9.97 11.96 -18.51
N ARG A 184 8.67 11.95 -18.19
CA ARG A 184 7.82 13.13 -18.39
C ARG A 184 8.24 14.34 -17.54
N ALA A 185 8.73 14.14 -16.32
CA ALA A 185 9.26 15.22 -15.48
C ALA A 185 10.62 15.76 -15.95
N ASN A 186 11.38 14.97 -16.71
CA ASN A 186 12.58 15.47 -17.39
C ASN A 186 12.21 16.31 -18.60
N ASP A 187 11.23 15.86 -19.39
CA ASP A 187 10.75 16.53 -20.61
C ASP A 187 9.97 17.82 -20.29
N ALA A 188 9.23 17.85 -19.18
CA ALA A 188 8.46 19.01 -18.71
C ALA A 188 8.87 19.40 -17.28
N PRO A 189 9.77 20.39 -17.10
CA PRO A 189 10.29 20.80 -15.80
C PRO A 189 9.23 21.21 -14.77
N ALA A 190 8.07 21.72 -15.22
CA ALA A 190 6.93 22.05 -14.36
C ALA A 190 6.41 20.84 -13.54
N LEU A 191 6.66 19.62 -14.02
CA LEU A 191 6.22 18.38 -13.36
C LEU A 191 7.21 17.85 -12.32
N ARG A 192 8.39 18.45 -12.16
CA ARG A 192 9.43 17.96 -11.24
C ARG A 192 8.98 17.96 -9.78
N ASN A 193 8.25 18.98 -9.35
CA ASN A 193 7.74 19.05 -7.97
C ASN A 193 6.64 18.01 -7.72
N HIS A 194 5.76 17.79 -8.70
CA HIS A 194 4.75 16.74 -8.65
C HIS A 194 5.40 15.34 -8.56
N HIS A 195 6.43 15.10 -9.38
CA HIS A 195 7.18 13.85 -9.36
C HIS A 195 7.92 13.64 -8.03
N ARG A 196 8.58 14.67 -7.47
CA ARG A 196 9.24 14.58 -6.15
C ARG A 196 8.24 14.23 -5.05
N LEU A 197 7.10 14.91 -5.02
CA LEU A 197 6.05 14.60 -4.05
C LEU A 197 5.58 13.16 -4.21
N HIS A 198 5.28 12.74 -5.44
CA HIS A 198 4.90 11.36 -5.77
C HIS A 198 5.93 10.35 -5.25
N GLN A 199 7.22 10.58 -5.52
CA GLN A 199 8.30 9.69 -5.05
C GLN A 199 8.33 9.58 -3.52
N VAL A 200 8.20 10.70 -2.80
CA VAL A 200 8.20 10.70 -1.34
C VAL A 200 7.03 9.88 -0.79
N VAL A 201 5.81 10.14 -1.26
CA VAL A 201 4.63 9.43 -0.76
C VAL A 201 4.60 7.97 -1.21
N ALA A 202 5.05 7.65 -2.43
CA ALA A 202 5.16 6.28 -2.92
C ALA A 202 6.19 5.48 -2.14
N PHE A 203 7.36 6.06 -1.83
CA PHE A 203 8.38 5.43 -1.02
C PHE A 203 7.90 5.22 0.42
N ALA A 204 7.24 6.21 1.02
CA ALA A 204 6.64 6.06 2.35
C ALA A 204 5.58 4.94 2.39
N GLY A 205 4.74 4.85 1.35
CA GLY A 205 3.77 3.78 1.20
C GLY A 205 4.42 2.40 1.06
N MET A 206 5.45 2.28 0.23
CA MET A 206 6.22 1.04 0.09
C MET A 206 6.89 0.65 1.41
N ALA A 207 7.47 1.60 2.13
CA ALA A 207 8.09 1.36 3.43
C ALA A 207 7.07 0.87 4.47
N ALA A 208 5.86 1.45 4.50
CA ALA A 208 4.78 1.01 5.38
C ALA A 208 4.30 -0.42 5.05
N PHE A 209 4.14 -0.74 3.76
CA PHE A 209 3.77 -2.09 3.28
C PHE A 209 4.82 -3.14 3.66
N VAL A 210 6.10 -2.86 3.35
CA VAL A 210 7.23 -3.73 3.70
C VAL A 210 7.33 -3.92 5.21
N THR A 211 7.13 -2.83 5.97
CA THR A 211 7.17 -2.88 7.44
C THR A 211 6.10 -3.84 7.99
N GLU A 212 4.88 -3.83 7.46
CA GLU A 212 3.84 -4.78 7.88
C GLU A 212 4.22 -6.23 7.62
N GLU A 213 4.78 -6.53 6.45
CA GLU A 213 5.13 -7.91 6.07
C GLU A 213 6.24 -8.49 6.96
N PHE A 214 7.19 -7.65 7.41
CA PHE A 214 8.31 -8.08 8.26
C PHE A 214 8.09 -7.88 9.76
N LYS A 215 7.29 -6.87 10.16
CA LYS A 215 6.97 -6.47 11.54
C LYS A 215 5.47 -6.32 11.71
N LYS A 216 4.87 -7.48 11.94
CA LYS A 216 3.43 -7.70 12.12
C LYS A 216 2.84 -7.05 13.38
N ASP A 217 3.67 -6.62 14.29
CA ASP A 217 3.29 -6.10 15.59
C ASP A 217 3.18 -4.56 15.65
N ILE A 218 3.56 -3.85 14.57
CA ILE A 218 3.46 -2.40 14.50
C ILE A 218 2.00 -2.03 14.17
N PRO A 219 1.25 -1.45 15.12
CA PRO A 219 -0.16 -1.14 14.90
C PRO A 219 -0.31 -0.08 13.81
N CYS A 220 -1.38 -0.21 13.01
CA CYS A 220 -1.76 0.78 11.99
C CYS A 220 -0.74 0.97 10.85
N SER A 221 0.26 0.09 10.68
CA SER A 221 1.17 0.14 9.52
C SER A 221 0.41 0.01 8.20
N HIS A 222 -0.61 -0.85 8.18
CA HIS A 222 -1.49 -1.06 7.03
C HIS A 222 -2.33 0.19 6.71
N ALA A 223 -2.91 0.81 7.73
CA ALA A 223 -3.64 2.07 7.59
C ALA A 223 -2.74 3.20 7.08
N ALA A 224 -1.48 3.26 7.54
CA ALA A 224 -0.50 4.20 7.02
C ALA A 224 -0.18 3.91 5.54
N TRP A 225 0.01 2.64 5.17
CA TRP A 225 0.17 2.21 3.78
C TRP A 225 -0.99 2.69 2.90
N HIS A 226 -2.25 2.49 3.33
CA HIS A 226 -3.43 2.99 2.62
C HIS A 226 -3.36 4.50 2.36
N CYS A 227 -3.08 5.30 3.40
CA CYS A 227 -2.98 6.76 3.26
C CYS A 227 -1.90 7.19 2.27
N PHE A 228 -0.69 6.63 2.39
CA PHE A 228 0.41 6.95 1.49
C PHE A 228 0.16 6.48 0.06
N ALA A 229 -0.41 5.28 -0.12
CA ALA A 229 -0.77 4.76 -1.43
C ALA A 229 -1.88 5.56 -2.10
N ALA A 230 -2.87 6.06 -1.34
CA ALA A 230 -3.90 6.95 -1.86
C ALA A 230 -3.32 8.31 -2.30
N MET A 231 -2.41 8.89 -1.51
CA MET A 231 -1.69 10.12 -1.91
C MET A 231 -0.80 9.88 -3.13
N ALA A 232 -0.08 8.75 -3.19
CA ALA A 232 0.70 8.36 -4.36
C ALA A 232 -0.19 8.21 -5.59
N THR A 233 -1.38 7.65 -5.44
CA THR A 233 -2.38 7.52 -6.50
C THR A 233 -2.87 8.89 -6.98
N ALA A 234 -3.25 9.79 -6.07
CA ALA A 234 -3.70 11.14 -6.43
C ALA A 234 -2.62 11.94 -7.19
N THR A 235 -1.36 11.80 -6.80
CA THR A 235 -0.22 12.47 -7.45
C THR A 235 0.14 11.91 -8.83
N THR A 236 -0.59 10.91 -9.33
CA THR A 236 -0.47 10.42 -10.71
C THR A 236 -1.27 11.22 -11.72
N ALA A 237 -2.10 12.19 -11.31
CA ALA A 237 -2.87 13.01 -12.24
C ALA A 237 -2.01 13.62 -13.38
N PRO A 238 -0.79 14.15 -13.15
CA PRO A 238 0.06 14.67 -14.23
C PRO A 238 0.64 13.61 -15.18
N LEU A 239 0.51 12.32 -14.86
CA LEU A 239 0.81 11.23 -15.79
C LEU A 239 -0.31 10.98 -16.79
N LEU A 240 -1.52 11.45 -16.52
CA LEU A 240 -2.64 11.24 -17.41
C LEU A 240 -2.52 12.23 -18.60
N PRO A 241 -2.74 11.78 -19.84
CA PRO A 241 -2.71 12.65 -21.00
C PRO A 241 -3.85 13.67 -20.91
N ASP A 242 -3.52 14.96 -20.94
CA ASP A 242 -4.52 16.00 -21.12
C ASP A 242 -5.06 16.02 -22.54
N LYS A 243 -6.26 16.60 -22.71
CA LYS A 243 -6.82 16.88 -24.03
C LYS A 243 -6.00 17.90 -24.81
N GLU A 244 -5.27 18.80 -24.15
CA GLU A 244 -4.59 19.95 -24.78
C GLU A 244 -3.48 20.63 -23.90
N GLY A 245 -3.00 20.01 -22.82
CA GLY A 245 -2.38 20.73 -21.68
C GLY A 245 -0.86 20.69 -21.49
N LEU A 246 -0.03 20.40 -22.50
CA LEU A 246 1.41 20.74 -22.40
C LEU A 246 1.68 22.19 -22.82
N ALA A 247 0.70 22.88 -23.41
CA ALA A 247 0.84 24.26 -23.87
C ALA A 247 0.61 25.32 -22.78
N GLU A 248 -0.04 24.98 -21.65
CA GLU A 248 -0.32 25.94 -20.56
C GLU A 248 0.66 25.86 -19.38
N LEU A 249 1.58 24.88 -19.42
CA LEU A 249 2.66 24.72 -18.43
C LEU A 249 4.06 24.95 -19.05
N SER A 250 4.12 25.40 -20.31
CA SER A 250 5.32 25.83 -21.05
C SER A 250 5.30 27.32 -21.31
#